data_AF-A0A7G1IHY4-F1
#
_entry.id   AF-A0A7G1IHY4-F1
#
_cell.length_a   1.000
_cell.length_b   1.000
_cell.length_c   1.000
_cell.angle_alpha   90.00
_cell.angle_beta   90.00
_cell.angle_gamma   90.00
#
_symmetry.space_group_name_H-M   'P 1'
#
loop_
_entity.id
_entity.type
_entity.pdbx_description
1 polymer ?
#
loop_
_entity_poly.entity_id
_entity_poly.type
_entity_poly.pdbx_seq_one_letter_code
_entity_poly.pdbx_strand_id
1 'polypeptide(L)'
;MRTRELARAVIADNNECTVCANTRDADGPAAGVDEDLYAHAAEWRTWPGYSEQERLAAEFAYRFATEHTVLRDDDDFWSRCGEYFSDELLADLALSCALWVGMGRVLRTLDIGQACRVTLPGRA
;
A
#
# COMPACT_ATOMS: atom_id res chain seq x y z
N MET A 1 5.68 4.48 10.66
CA MET A 1 4.48 3.61 10.59
C MET A 1 3.53 4.08 9.50
N ARG A 2 2.95 5.29 9.60
CA ARG A 2 1.99 5.83 8.62
C ARG A 2 2.46 5.76 7.15
N THR A 3 3.70 6.17 6.86
CA THR A 3 4.36 6.02 5.55
C THR A 3 4.34 4.59 4.99
N ARG A 4 4.74 3.62 5.81
CA ARG A 4 4.77 2.20 5.45
C ARG A 4 3.36 1.65 5.24
N GLU A 5 2.41 2.13 6.03
CA GLU A 5 1.02 1.70 5.96
C GLU A 5 0.33 2.20 4.68
N LEU A 6 0.59 3.43 4.25
CA LEU A 6 0.11 3.92 2.96
C LEU A 6 0.67 3.08 1.80
N ALA A 7 1.97 2.77 1.82
CA ALA A 7 2.56 1.89 0.82
C ALA A 7 1.87 0.51 0.78
N ARG A 8 1.57 -0.06 1.96
CA ARG A 8 0.84 -1.33 2.07
C ARG A 8 -0.56 -1.25 1.46
N ALA A 9 -1.30 -0.18 1.74
CA ALA A 9 -2.63 0.05 1.20
C ALA A 9 -2.58 0.15 -0.34
N VAL A 10 -1.63 0.91 -0.89
CA VAL A 10 -1.44 1.02 -2.34
C VAL A 10 -1.06 -0.31 -2.98
N ILE A 11 -0.18 -1.11 -2.37
CA ILE A 11 0.08 -2.48 -2.84
C ILE A 11 -1.20 -3.31 -2.81
N ALA A 12 -1.95 -3.27 -1.71
CA ALA A 12 -3.16 -4.06 -1.56
C ALA A 12 -4.19 -3.76 -2.67
N ASP A 13 -4.41 -2.49 -2.97
CA ASP A 13 -5.33 -2.04 -4.02
C ASP A 13 -4.88 -2.52 -5.41
N ASN A 14 -3.60 -2.33 -5.74
CA ASN A 14 -3.06 -2.69 -7.06
C ASN A 14 -2.81 -4.20 -7.25
N ASN A 15 -2.78 -4.95 -6.15
CA ASN A 15 -2.68 -6.41 -6.15
C ASN A 15 -4.05 -7.07 -5.89
N GLU A 16 -5.11 -6.27 -5.77
CA GLU A 16 -6.49 -6.65 -5.47
C GLU A 16 -6.65 -7.52 -4.21
N CYS A 17 -5.73 -7.43 -3.25
CA CYS A 17 -5.73 -8.29 -2.08
C CYS A 17 -6.73 -7.79 -1.02
N THR A 18 -7.96 -8.33 -0.98
CA THR A 18 -9.00 -7.93 -0.02
C THR A 18 -8.57 -8.09 1.44
N VAL A 19 -7.90 -9.20 1.78
CA VAL A 19 -7.36 -9.41 3.14
C VAL A 19 -6.38 -8.31 3.53
N CYS A 20 -5.48 -7.97 2.60
CA CYS A 20 -4.50 -6.91 2.80
C CYS A 20 -5.23 -5.56 2.97
N ALA A 21 -6.15 -5.20 2.07
CA ALA A 21 -6.89 -3.93 2.13
C ALA A 21 -7.66 -3.75 3.46
N ASN A 22 -8.19 -4.83 4.01
CA ASN A 22 -8.95 -4.82 5.27
C ASN A 22 -8.08 -4.93 6.53
N THR A 23 -6.78 -5.19 6.40
CA THR A 23 -5.89 -5.27 7.56
C THR A 23 -5.75 -3.88 8.20
N ARG A 24 -5.78 -3.84 9.53
CA ARG A 24 -5.49 -2.66 10.35
C ARG A 24 -4.53 -3.08 11.45
N ASP A 25 -3.44 -2.35 11.59
CA ASP A 25 -2.55 -2.50 12.74
C ASP A 25 -3.21 -1.89 13.98
N ALA A 26 -3.19 -2.61 15.10
CA ALA A 26 -3.81 -2.18 16.35
C ALA A 26 -3.17 -0.90 16.93
N ASP A 27 -1.87 -0.71 16.69
CA ASP A 27 -1.13 0.48 17.11
C ASP A 27 -1.22 1.62 16.08
N GLY A 28 -1.86 1.36 14.93
CA GLY A 28 -2.03 2.31 13.83
C GLY A 28 -2.59 3.66 14.27
N PRO A 29 -3.74 3.71 14.97
CA PRO A 29 -4.34 4.97 15.42
C PRO A 29 -3.38 5.81 16.28
N ALA A 30 -2.59 5.18 17.16
CA ALA A 30 -1.62 5.89 18.00
C ALA A 30 -0.44 6.46 17.19
N ALA A 31 -0.10 5.82 16.08
CA ALA A 31 0.89 6.32 15.13
C ALA A 31 0.30 7.25 14.05
N GLY A 32 -0.94 7.70 14.26
CA GLY A 32 -1.63 8.63 13.38
C GLY A 32 -2.19 7.99 12.11
N VAL A 33 -2.34 6.66 12.02
CA VAL A 33 -3.03 6.00 10.92
C VAL A 33 -4.54 6.03 11.18
N ASP A 34 -5.27 6.80 10.37
CA ASP A 34 -6.72 6.98 10.44
C ASP A 34 -7.39 6.37 9.20
N GLU A 35 -8.74 6.33 9.20
CA GLU A 35 -9.48 5.78 8.06
C GLU A 35 -9.35 6.63 6.79
N ASP A 36 -9.09 7.94 6.92
CA ASP A 36 -8.84 8.82 5.77
C ASP A 36 -7.59 8.39 4.99
N LEU A 37 -6.55 7.89 5.67
CA LEU A 37 -5.38 7.31 5.00
C LEU A 37 -5.76 6.18 4.03
N TYR A 38 -6.72 5.32 4.38
CA TYR A 38 -7.13 4.22 3.52
C TYR A 38 -8.14 4.68 2.47
N ALA A 39 -9.09 5.54 2.86
CA ALA A 39 -10.12 6.07 1.95
C ALA A 39 -9.52 6.78 0.73
N HIS A 40 -8.37 7.43 0.92
CA HIS A 40 -7.68 8.17 -0.13
C HIS A 40 -6.44 7.46 -0.69
N ALA A 41 -6.23 6.18 -0.37
CA ALA A 41 -5.06 5.44 -0.84
C ALA A 41 -4.99 5.37 -2.38
N ALA A 42 -6.13 5.25 -3.07
CA ALA A 42 -6.20 5.30 -4.53
C ALA A 42 -5.91 6.70 -5.12
N GLU A 43 -6.03 7.75 -4.31
CA GLU A 43 -5.84 9.16 -4.66
C GLU A 43 -4.51 9.71 -4.12
N TRP A 44 -3.55 8.83 -3.83
CA TRP A 44 -2.27 9.19 -3.17
C TRP A 44 -1.49 10.32 -3.85
N ARG A 45 -1.66 10.49 -5.17
CA ARG A 45 -1.01 11.56 -5.94
C ARG A 45 -1.55 12.95 -5.61
N THR A 46 -2.83 13.05 -5.24
CA THR A 46 -3.57 14.32 -5.23
C THR A 46 -4.16 14.66 -3.87
N TRP A 47 -4.45 13.67 -3.02
CA TRP A 47 -5.06 13.94 -1.72
C TRP A 47 -4.12 14.74 -0.81
N PRO A 48 -4.52 15.91 -0.26
CA PRO A 48 -3.61 16.80 0.47
C PRO A 48 -3.17 16.28 1.84
N GLY A 49 -3.78 15.22 2.37
CA GLY A 49 -3.49 14.68 3.70
C GLY A 49 -2.24 13.79 3.79
N TYR A 50 -1.50 13.60 2.69
CA TYR A 50 -0.21 12.93 2.67
C TYR A 50 0.95 13.92 2.58
N SER A 51 1.95 13.71 3.43
CA SER A 51 3.28 14.30 3.32
C SER A 51 4.02 13.81 2.07
N GLU A 52 5.11 14.50 1.69
CA GLU A 52 5.90 14.10 0.52
C GLU A 52 6.55 12.72 0.70
N GLN A 53 7.04 12.40 1.91
CA GLN A 53 7.60 11.07 2.19
C GLN A 53 6.54 9.96 2.04
N GLU A 54 5.30 10.21 2.48
CA GLU A 54 4.18 9.29 2.30
C GLU A 54 3.83 9.11 0.81
N ARG A 55 3.77 10.21 0.04
CA ARG A 55 3.55 10.15 -1.42
C ARG A 55 4.63 9.38 -2.14
N LEU A 56 5.90 9.57 -1.79
CA LEU A 56 7.01 8.82 -2.37
C LEU A 56 6.92 7.32 -2.04
N ALA A 57 6.51 6.95 -0.82
CA ALA A 57 6.27 5.55 -0.47
C ALA A 57 5.10 4.94 -1.25
N ALA A 58 4.03 5.71 -1.46
CA ALA A 58 2.89 5.33 -2.29
C ALA A 58 3.29 5.17 -3.77
N GLU A 59 4.08 6.10 -4.29
CA GLU A 59 4.63 6.07 -5.65
C GLU A 59 5.50 4.83 -5.85
N PHE A 60 6.44 4.59 -4.92
CA PHE A 60 7.26 3.39 -4.91
C PHE A 60 6.40 2.12 -4.94
N ALA A 61 5.42 2.01 -4.02
CA ALA A 61 4.54 0.86 -3.92
C ALA A 61 3.77 0.62 -5.22
N TYR A 62 3.11 1.65 -5.75
CA TYR A 62 2.36 1.58 -7.00
C TYR A 62 3.26 1.06 -8.14
N ARG A 63 4.40 1.73 -8.36
CA ARG A 63 5.30 1.43 -9.48
C ARG A 63 6.00 0.09 -9.31
N PHE A 64 6.32 -0.31 -8.08
CA PHE A 64 6.86 -1.64 -7.79
C PHE A 64 5.85 -2.75 -8.13
N ALA A 65 4.56 -2.55 -7.85
CA ALA A 65 3.52 -3.52 -8.17
C ALA A 65 3.21 -3.62 -9.68
N THR A 66 3.30 -2.50 -10.41
CA THR A 66 2.77 -2.41 -11.79
C THR A 66 3.85 -2.28 -12.87
N GLU A 67 4.99 -1.67 -12.59
CA GLU A 67 6.00 -1.28 -13.59
C GLU A 67 7.45 -1.27 -13.04
N HIS A 68 7.79 -2.23 -12.17
CA HIS A 68 9.09 -2.28 -11.47
C HIS A 68 10.32 -2.24 -12.39
N THR A 69 10.21 -2.72 -13.64
CA THR A 69 11.31 -2.64 -14.61
C THR A 69 11.53 -1.22 -15.12
N VAL A 70 10.48 -0.41 -15.24
CA VAL A 70 10.57 1.02 -15.60
C VAL A 70 11.08 1.81 -14.41
N LEU A 71 10.57 1.54 -13.21
CA LEU A 71 11.00 2.18 -11.96
C LEU A 71 12.51 2.05 -11.72
N ARG A 72 13.09 0.89 -12.06
CA ARG A 72 14.53 0.65 -11.89
C ARG A 72 15.39 1.74 -12.54
N ASP A 73 14.97 2.23 -13.71
CA ASP A 73 15.76 3.11 -14.56
C ASP A 73 15.35 4.60 -14.41
N ASP A 74 14.63 4.96 -13.33
CA ASP A 74 14.12 6.31 -13.06
C ASP A 74 14.98 7.08 -12.04
N ASP A 75 16.03 7.74 -12.52
CA ASP A 75 16.97 8.49 -11.68
C ASP A 75 16.32 9.67 -10.92
N ASP A 76 15.29 10.31 -11.49
CA ASP A 76 14.59 11.42 -10.83
C ASP A 76 13.84 10.94 -9.59
N PHE A 77 13.12 9.82 -9.73
CA PHE A 77 12.44 9.19 -8.62
C PHE A 77 13.43 8.80 -7.50
N TRP A 78 14.56 8.17 -7.84
CA TRP A 78 15.56 7.77 -6.85
C TRP A 78 16.22 8.98 -6.16
N SER A 79 16.45 10.07 -6.91
CA SER A 79 16.95 11.32 -6.34
C SER A 79 15.97 11.89 -5.31
N ARG A 80 14.68 11.98 -5.64
CA ARG A 80 13.63 12.44 -4.71
C ARG A 80 13.53 11.52 -3.49
N CYS A 81 13.61 10.20 -3.67
CA CYS A 81 13.64 9.26 -2.54
C CYS A 81 14.81 9.51 -1.59
N GLY A 82 16.01 9.81 -2.11
CA GLY A 82 17.20 10.10 -1.30
C GLY A 82 17.08 11.33 -0.40
N GLU A 83 16.15 12.25 -0.68
CA GLU A 83 15.88 13.41 0.18
C GLU A 83 15.06 13.05 1.42
N TYR A 84 14.25 11.99 1.34
CA TYR A 84 13.28 11.64 2.38
C TYR A 84 13.52 10.27 3.03
N PHE A 85 14.34 9.40 2.44
CA PHE A 85 14.64 8.06 2.95
C PHE A 85 16.13 7.86 3.12
N SER A 86 16.53 7.23 4.22
CA SER A 86 17.85 6.60 4.30
C SER A 86 17.85 5.28 3.52
N ASP A 87 19.03 4.79 3.17
CA ASP A 87 19.18 3.50 2.48
C ASP A 87 18.52 2.36 3.26
N GLU A 88 18.64 2.36 4.59
CA GLU A 88 18.02 1.33 5.45
C GLU A 88 16.49 1.41 5.42
N LEU A 89 15.92 2.62 5.48
CA LEU A 89 14.47 2.80 5.42
C LEU A 89 13.91 2.43 4.05
N LEU A 90 14.62 2.78 2.98
CA LEU A 90 14.23 2.43 1.62
C LEU A 90 14.31 0.92 1.39
N ALA A 91 15.34 0.25 1.92
CA ALA A 91 15.46 -1.20 1.87
C ALA A 91 14.33 -1.90 2.64
N ASP A 92 13.99 -1.43 3.85
CA ASP A 92 12.86 -1.96 4.62
C ASP A 92 11.51 -1.78 3.88
N LEU A 93 11.30 -0.62 3.26
CA LEU A 93 10.13 -0.36 2.42
C LEU A 93 10.08 -1.32 1.23
N ALA A 94 11.19 -1.50 0.51
CA ALA A 94 11.29 -2.39 -0.64
C ALA A 94 10.98 -3.85 -0.27
N LEU A 95 11.58 -4.35 0.82
CA LEU A 95 11.32 -5.69 1.32
C LEU A 95 9.87 -5.88 1.77
N SER A 96 9.29 -4.85 2.40
CA SER A 96 7.87 -4.85 2.79
C SER A 96 6.95 -4.95 1.57
N CYS A 97 7.19 -4.12 0.55
CA CYS A 97 6.42 -4.17 -0.70
C CYS A 97 6.54 -5.52 -1.39
N ALA A 98 7.76 -6.09 -1.46
CA ALA A 98 7.96 -7.43 -2.03
C ALA A 98 7.15 -8.50 -1.29
N LEU A 99 7.15 -8.47 0.05
CA LEU A 99 6.37 -9.37 0.88
C LEU A 99 4.87 -9.23 0.60
N TRP A 100 4.35 -8.01 0.57
CA TRP A 100 2.91 -7.77 0.35
C TRP A 100 2.45 -8.13 -1.06
N VAL A 101 3.28 -7.90 -2.08
CA VAL A 101 2.99 -8.35 -3.44
C VAL A 101 2.91 -9.87 -3.50
N GLY A 102 3.94 -10.56 -2.98
CA GLY A 102 3.99 -12.03 -2.97
C GLY A 102 2.83 -12.63 -2.18
N MET A 103 2.64 -12.18 -0.94
CA MET A 103 1.56 -12.64 -0.06
C MET A 103 0.19 -12.37 -0.68
N GLY A 104 -0.07 -11.16 -1.18
CA GLY A 104 -1.36 -10.82 -1.78
C GLY A 104 -1.67 -11.68 -3.00
N ARG A 105 -0.67 -12.00 -3.83
CA ARG A 105 -0.85 -12.90 -4.99
C ARG A 105 -1.15 -14.33 -4.55
N VAL A 106 -0.53 -14.83 -3.49
CA VAL A 106 -0.87 -16.13 -2.91
C VAL A 106 -2.31 -16.15 -2.41
N LEU A 107 -2.71 -15.16 -1.60
CA LEU A 107 -4.05 -15.08 -1.04
C LEU A 107 -5.13 -14.97 -2.13
N ARG A 108 -4.86 -14.20 -3.19
CA ARG A 108 -5.77 -14.07 -4.34
C ARG A 108 -5.87 -15.34 -5.16
N THR A 109 -4.73 -15.96 -5.46
CA THR A 109 -4.69 -17.19 -6.28
C THR A 109 -5.40 -18.35 -5.60
N LEU A 110 -5.37 -18.39 -4.26
CA LEU A 110 -6.00 -19.44 -3.45
C LEU A 110 -7.40 -19.06 -2.94
N ASP A 111 -7.91 -17.88 -3.31
CA ASP A 111 -9.20 -17.34 -2.85
C ASP A 111 -9.36 -17.30 -1.31
N ILE A 112 -8.28 -17.03 -0.59
CA ILE A 112 -8.27 -17.03 0.88
C ILE A 112 -8.74 -15.67 1.38
N GLY A 113 -9.78 -15.66 2.22
CA GLY A 113 -10.27 -14.46 2.89
C GLY A 113 -10.80 -13.38 1.95
N GLN A 114 -11.07 -13.73 0.68
CA GLN A 114 -11.81 -12.88 -0.24
C GLN A 114 -13.28 -12.97 0.15
N ALA A 115 -13.89 -11.86 0.56
CA ALA A 115 -15.26 -11.88 1.05
C ALA A 115 -16.14 -10.88 0.28
N CYS A 116 -17.17 -11.40 -0.36
CA CYS A 116 -18.45 -10.70 -0.48
C CYS A 116 -19.52 -11.56 0.23
N ARG A 117 -19.94 -11.17 1.44
CA ARG A 117 -21.13 -11.76 2.05
C ARG A 117 -22.37 -11.06 1.53
N VAL A 118 -22.99 -11.60 0.49
CA VAL A 118 -24.33 -11.18 0.05
C VAL A 118 -25.35 -11.82 1.00
N THR A 119 -26.02 -10.99 1.81
CA THR A 119 -27.17 -11.44 2.63
C THR A 119 -28.44 -10.92 1.96
N LEU A 120 -29.20 -11.83 1.36
CA LEU A 120 -30.51 -11.52 0.78
C LEU A 120 -31.56 -11.38 1.90
N PRO A 121 -32.58 -10.53 1.75
CA PRO A 121 -33.67 -10.46 2.72
C PRO A 121 -34.43 -11.79 2.76
N GLY A 122 -34.81 -12.21 3.98
CA GLY A 122 -35.82 -13.24 4.16
C GLY A 122 -37.17 -12.70 3.67
N ARG A 123 -37.88 -13.49 2.85
CA ARG A 123 -39.24 -13.14 2.42
C ARG A 123 -40.18 -13.33 3.61
N ALA A 124 -40.74 -12.25 4.13
CA ALA A 124 -41.96 -12.24 4.93
C ALA A 124 -42.87 -11.13 4.42
#